data_AF-A8V291-F1
#
_entry.id   AF-A8V291-F1
#
_cell.length_a   1.000
_cell.length_b   1.000
_cell.length_c   1.000
_cell.angle_alpha   90.00
_cell.angle_beta   90.00
_cell.angle_gamma   90.00
#
_symmetry.space_group_name_H-M   'P 1'
#
loop_
_entity.id
_entity.type
_entity.pdbx_description
1 polymer ?
#
loop_
_entity_poly.entity_id
_entity_poly.type
_entity_poly.pdbx_seq_one_letter_code
_entity_poly.pdbx_strand_id
1 'polypeptide(L)'
;PLIMKTHVLKQYIEPILEANIPHLKTIRIGTKALGFWPYRFLTDNDAQELLDLFKKIVDKGYHLAYMAHFNHYKELETDEVKEAVQKIRETGAVIRTQSPILRHINDNPDVWAKMWKEQVKQGMIPYYMFMARDTGAQHYFGVPIVRAWEIFREAYQKVSGLARTVKGPSMSATPGKIRILGVSEINGKKYIVLDFLQGRNPDWVGKPFFAQYNQNALWIDELKPAFSDKFFYEDELEEMLYEENSLLKI
;
A
#
# COMPACT_ATOMS: atom_id res chain seq x y z
N PRO A 1 -1.62 14.78 -1.09
CA PRO A 1 -1.17 15.98 -0.36
C PRO A 1 -0.06 16.75 -1.09
N LEU A 2 1.07 16.17 -1.50
CA LEU A 2 2.24 16.94 -1.96
C LEU A 2 2.12 17.66 -3.32
N ILE A 3 0.92 17.65 -3.92
CA ILE A 3 0.59 18.53 -5.05
C ILE A 3 0.26 19.95 -4.59
N MET A 4 -0.19 20.12 -3.34
CA MET A 4 -0.42 21.43 -2.76
C MET A 4 0.90 22.17 -2.51
N LYS A 5 0.83 23.49 -2.51
CA LYS A 5 1.93 24.37 -2.14
C LYS A 5 2.38 24.11 -0.70
N THR A 6 3.69 24.28 -0.45
CA THR A 6 4.30 23.98 0.85
C THR A 6 3.63 24.76 1.98
N HIS A 7 3.33 26.04 1.79
CA HIS A 7 2.66 26.85 2.81
C HIS A 7 1.28 26.30 3.22
N VAL A 8 0.53 25.70 2.29
CA VAL A 8 -0.76 25.05 2.60
C VAL A 8 -0.52 23.78 3.41
N LEU A 9 0.47 22.97 3.02
CA LEU A 9 0.83 21.76 3.78
C LEU A 9 1.26 22.09 5.21
N LYS A 10 2.03 23.17 5.40
CA LYS A 10 2.46 23.65 6.72
C LYS A 10 1.29 23.93 7.65
N GLN A 11 0.22 24.55 7.15
CA GLN A 11 -0.98 24.84 7.96
C GLN A 11 -1.62 23.60 8.58
N TYR A 12 -1.44 22.40 7.99
CA TYR A 12 -1.92 21.14 8.57
C TYR A 12 -0.87 20.47 9.46
N ILE A 13 0.40 20.54 9.09
CA ILE A 13 1.47 19.80 9.79
C ILE A 13 1.95 20.54 11.04
N GLU A 14 2.14 21.86 10.97
CA GLU A 14 2.72 22.62 12.07
C GLU A 14 1.86 22.59 13.34
N PRO A 15 0.52 22.72 13.29
CA PRO A 15 -0.31 22.56 14.49
C PRO A 15 -0.15 21.19 15.15
N ILE A 16 0.06 20.13 14.36
CA ILE A 16 0.30 18.77 14.88
C ILE A 16 1.65 18.69 15.60
N LEU A 17 2.68 19.31 15.03
CA LEU A 17 4.02 19.36 15.64
C LEU A 17 4.05 20.22 16.91
N GLU A 18 3.25 21.29 16.96
CA GLU A 18 3.16 22.22 18.09
C GLU A 18 2.33 21.65 19.24
N ALA A 19 1.28 20.89 18.93
CA ALA A 19 0.43 20.24 19.93
C ALA A 19 1.19 19.21 20.81
N ASN A 20 2.37 18.76 20.37
CA ASN A 20 3.24 17.83 21.09
C ASN A 20 2.48 16.62 21.68
N ILE A 21 1.62 16.02 20.86
CA ILE A 21 0.70 14.95 21.26
C ILE A 21 1.54 13.73 21.73
N PRO A 22 1.47 13.31 23.01
CA PRO A 22 2.44 12.37 23.58
C PRO A 22 2.53 11.01 22.87
N HIS A 23 1.40 10.51 22.38
CA HIS A 23 1.28 9.21 21.71
C HIS A 23 1.48 9.29 20.18
N LEU A 24 1.57 10.48 19.60
CA LEU A 24 1.85 10.63 18.18
C LEU A 24 3.35 10.50 17.93
N LYS A 25 3.76 9.42 17.27
CA LYS A 25 5.18 9.13 16.97
C LYS A 25 5.52 9.11 15.49
N THR A 26 4.52 9.02 14.63
CA THR A 26 4.72 8.84 13.19
C THR A 26 3.81 9.78 12.42
N ILE A 27 4.37 10.47 11.44
CA ILE A 27 3.62 11.22 10.43
C ILE A 27 3.81 10.49 9.10
N ARG A 28 2.70 10.15 8.45
CA ARG A 28 2.71 9.43 7.18
C ARG A 28 2.16 10.32 6.08
N ILE A 29 2.93 10.48 5.00
CA ILE A 29 2.54 11.27 3.83
C ILE A 29 2.51 10.35 2.61
N GLY A 30 1.31 10.05 2.10
CA GLY A 30 1.17 9.28 0.86
C GLY A 30 1.08 10.16 -0.38
N THR A 31 1.90 9.88 -1.39
CA THR A 31 1.92 10.68 -2.62
C THR A 31 2.44 9.90 -3.82
N LYS A 32 1.98 10.29 -5.02
CA LYS A 32 2.54 9.83 -6.30
C LYS A 32 3.48 10.88 -6.92
N ALA A 33 3.59 12.07 -6.32
CA ALA A 33 4.37 13.20 -6.87
C ALA A 33 5.80 12.79 -7.23
N LEU A 34 6.46 11.95 -6.43
CA LEU A 34 7.82 11.49 -6.72
C LEU A 34 7.97 10.80 -8.09
N GLY A 35 6.98 10.01 -8.52
CA GLY A 35 7.07 9.24 -9.77
C GLY A 35 6.68 10.03 -11.02
N PHE A 36 5.82 11.06 -10.91
CA PHE A 36 5.37 11.82 -12.08
C PHE A 36 5.80 13.29 -12.09
N TRP A 37 6.24 13.83 -10.95
CA TRP A 37 6.65 15.23 -10.78
C TRP A 37 7.80 15.34 -9.75
N PRO A 38 8.99 14.78 -10.06
CA PRO A 38 10.14 14.84 -9.14
C PRO A 38 10.63 16.27 -8.88
N TYR A 39 10.39 17.21 -9.80
CA TYR A 39 10.74 18.63 -9.67
C TYR A 39 10.14 19.30 -8.42
N ARG A 40 9.05 18.75 -7.87
CA ARG A 40 8.47 19.14 -6.59
C ARG A 40 9.47 19.13 -5.42
N PHE A 41 10.51 18.30 -5.53
CA PHE A 41 11.57 18.11 -4.54
C PHE A 41 12.92 18.66 -5.01
N LEU A 42 12.99 19.23 -6.22
CA LEU A 42 14.23 19.67 -6.84
C LEU A 42 14.25 21.16 -7.16
N THR A 43 13.34 21.61 -8.02
CA THR A 43 13.46 22.92 -8.71
C THR A 43 12.24 23.80 -8.57
N ASP A 44 11.10 23.28 -8.11
CA ASP A 44 9.94 24.11 -7.82
C ASP A 44 10.30 25.21 -6.81
N ASN A 45 9.68 26.38 -6.94
CA ASN A 45 9.98 27.56 -6.11
C ASN A 45 9.84 27.31 -4.60
N ASP A 46 9.05 26.31 -4.18
CA ASP A 46 8.84 25.90 -2.78
C ASP A 46 9.40 24.49 -2.46
N ALA A 47 10.32 23.97 -3.29
CA ALA A 47 10.96 22.67 -3.10
C ALA A 47 11.83 22.63 -1.84
N GLN A 48 12.72 23.62 -1.66
CA GLN A 48 13.56 23.69 -0.46
C GLN A 48 12.70 23.83 0.80
N GLU A 49 11.67 24.68 0.76
CA GLU A 49 10.74 24.87 1.86
C GLU A 49 10.05 23.54 2.27
N LEU A 50 9.75 22.67 1.30
CA LEU A 50 9.16 21.36 1.58
C LEU A 50 10.16 20.42 2.26
N LEU A 51 11.40 20.38 1.78
CA LEU A 51 12.46 19.57 2.37
C LEU A 51 12.78 20.03 3.80
N ASP A 52 12.77 21.35 4.04
CA ASP A 52 12.93 21.93 5.38
C ASP A 52 11.79 21.53 6.31
N LEU A 53 10.55 21.46 5.80
CA LEU A 53 9.41 20.94 6.58
C LEU A 53 9.60 19.46 6.94
N PHE A 54 10.08 18.64 6.01
CA PHE A 54 10.37 17.22 6.30
C PHE A 54 11.45 17.09 7.36
N LYS A 55 12.52 17.86 7.24
CA LYS A 55 13.59 17.91 8.25
C LYS A 55 13.05 18.38 9.61
N LYS A 56 12.22 19.41 9.66
CA LYS A 56 11.57 19.89 10.88
C LYS A 56 10.74 18.81 11.57
N ILE A 57 9.99 18.00 10.81
CA ILE A 57 9.25 16.84 11.35
C ILE A 57 10.21 15.85 12.03
N VAL A 58 11.29 15.49 11.35
CA VAL A 58 12.26 14.51 11.85
C VAL A 58 13.04 15.04 13.05
N ASP A 59 13.50 16.29 12.99
CA ASP A 59 14.25 16.93 14.09
C ASP A 59 13.41 17.09 15.36
N LYS A 60 12.08 17.16 15.23
CA LYS A 60 11.13 17.12 16.36
C LYS A 60 10.94 15.70 16.96
N GLY A 61 11.62 14.69 16.43
CA GLY A 61 11.60 13.32 16.92
C GLY A 61 10.49 12.45 16.34
N TYR A 62 9.77 12.91 15.31
CA TYR A 62 8.77 12.09 14.63
C TYR A 62 9.40 11.22 13.55
N HIS A 63 8.92 9.99 13.44
CA HIS A 63 9.19 9.16 12.28
C HIS A 63 8.39 9.64 11.07
N LEU A 64 9.05 10.23 10.07
CA LEU A 64 8.41 10.64 8.82
C LEU A 64 8.40 9.47 7.82
N ALA A 65 7.23 8.87 7.63
CA ALA A 65 7.00 7.83 6.63
C ALA A 65 6.49 8.43 5.32
N TYR A 66 7.37 8.57 4.34
CA TYR A 66 7.02 9.00 2.99
C TYR A 66 6.54 7.79 2.18
N MET A 67 5.26 7.73 1.83
CA MET A 67 4.71 6.63 1.03
C MET A 67 4.73 7.01 -0.45
N ALA A 68 5.80 6.62 -1.13
CA ALA A 68 5.96 6.80 -2.56
C ALA A 68 5.11 5.79 -3.35
N HIS A 69 4.63 6.20 -4.52
CA HIS A 69 3.84 5.36 -5.40
C HIS A 69 4.49 5.32 -6.79
N PHE A 70 4.90 4.12 -7.20
CA PHE A 70 5.46 3.85 -8.53
C PHE A 70 4.74 2.65 -9.15
N ASN A 71 4.18 2.77 -10.36
CA ASN A 71 3.51 1.63 -11.00
C ASN A 71 4.50 0.77 -11.81
N HIS A 72 5.55 1.36 -12.36
CA HIS A 72 6.49 0.67 -13.23
C HIS A 72 7.94 1.08 -12.92
N TYR A 73 8.91 0.17 -13.12
CA TYR A 73 10.33 0.45 -12.83
C TYR A 73 10.89 1.62 -13.66
N LYS A 74 10.33 1.89 -14.85
CA LYS A 74 10.73 3.04 -15.69
C LYS A 74 10.55 4.39 -14.99
N GLU A 75 9.56 4.51 -14.10
CA GLU A 75 9.36 5.72 -13.30
C GLU A 75 10.53 5.99 -12.33
N LEU A 76 11.39 4.99 -12.07
CA LEU A 76 12.55 5.10 -11.17
C LEU A 76 13.87 5.38 -11.92
N GLU A 77 13.87 5.29 -13.25
CA GLU A 77 15.10 5.28 -14.05
C GLU A 77 15.62 6.69 -14.36
N THR A 78 14.80 7.75 -14.21
CA THR A 78 15.23 9.13 -14.49
C THR A 78 16.16 9.65 -13.39
N ASP A 79 17.06 10.56 -13.77
CA ASP A 79 18.03 11.11 -12.84
C ASP A 79 17.36 12.07 -11.84
N GLU A 80 16.29 12.75 -12.24
CA GLU A 80 15.48 13.60 -11.37
C GLU A 80 14.81 12.80 -10.24
N VAL A 81 14.30 11.60 -10.54
CA VAL A 81 13.71 10.76 -9.50
C VAL A 81 14.78 10.26 -8.53
N LYS A 82 15.97 9.88 -9.03
CA LYS A 82 17.09 9.46 -8.18
C LYS A 82 17.57 10.59 -7.27
N GLU A 83 17.73 11.80 -7.80
CA GLU A 83 18.11 12.98 -7.03
C GLU A 83 17.03 13.36 -6.01
N ALA A 84 15.76 13.32 -6.39
CA ALA A 84 14.65 13.62 -5.48
C ALA A 84 14.57 12.61 -4.32
N VAL A 85 14.77 11.30 -4.61
CA VAL A 85 14.88 10.25 -3.59
C VAL A 85 16.02 10.54 -2.63
N GLN A 86 17.19 10.94 -3.14
CA GLN A 86 18.33 11.30 -2.30
C GLN A 86 17.99 12.48 -1.38
N LYS A 87 17.50 13.61 -1.93
CA LYS A 87 17.16 14.81 -1.14
C LYS A 87 16.11 14.52 -0.08
N ILE A 88 15.07 13.74 -0.40
CA ILE A 88 14.06 13.34 0.60
C ILE A 88 14.71 12.53 1.73
N ARG A 89 15.58 11.57 1.41
CA ARG A 89 16.25 10.75 2.42
C ARG A 89 17.22 11.55 3.30
N GLU A 90 17.89 12.56 2.76
CA GLU A 90 18.77 13.46 3.51
C GLU A 90 18.05 14.26 4.60
N THR A 91 16.72 14.45 4.48
CA THR A 91 15.90 15.04 5.55
C THR A 91 15.71 14.11 6.76
N GLY A 92 16.08 12.83 6.62
CA GLY A 92 15.80 11.75 7.58
C GLY A 92 14.45 11.04 7.35
N ALA A 93 13.67 11.45 6.34
CA ALA A 93 12.45 10.76 5.97
C ALA A 93 12.73 9.33 5.46
N VAL A 94 11.88 8.38 5.86
CA VAL A 94 11.98 6.99 5.40
C VAL A 94 10.95 6.74 4.30
N ILE A 95 11.46 6.50 3.09
CA ILE A 95 10.63 6.24 1.91
C ILE A 95 10.20 4.77 1.88
N ARG A 96 8.89 4.56 1.87
CA ARG A 96 8.22 3.26 1.66
C ARG A 96 7.47 3.29 0.35
N THR A 97 7.51 2.23 -0.42
CA THR A 97 6.86 2.20 -1.75
C THR A 97 5.62 1.32 -1.77
N GLN A 98 4.62 1.77 -2.50
CA GLN A 98 3.37 1.05 -2.68
C GLN A 98 2.90 1.15 -4.12
N SER A 99 2.24 0.12 -4.62
CA SER A 99 1.63 0.15 -5.95
C SER A 99 0.47 -0.83 -6.05
N PRO A 100 -0.60 -0.49 -6.78
CA PRO A 100 -1.53 -1.49 -7.26
C PRO A 100 -0.90 -2.35 -8.36
N ILE A 101 -1.34 -3.58 -8.47
CA ILE A 101 -1.22 -4.36 -9.71
C ILE A 101 -2.31 -3.93 -10.68
N LEU A 102 -1.91 -3.66 -11.91
CA LEU A 102 -2.75 -3.14 -12.97
C LEU A 102 -2.42 -3.89 -14.26
N ARG A 103 -3.47 -4.42 -14.89
CA ARG A 103 -3.39 -5.05 -16.21
C ARG A 103 -2.79 -4.07 -17.22
N HIS A 104 -1.99 -4.56 -18.16
CA HIS A 104 -1.33 -3.79 -19.22
C HIS A 104 -0.26 -2.79 -18.76
N ILE A 105 0.00 -2.68 -17.44
CA ILE A 105 1.01 -1.76 -16.89
C ILE A 105 2.09 -2.55 -16.18
N ASN A 106 1.72 -3.33 -15.17
CA ASN A 106 2.67 -4.05 -14.31
C ASN A 106 2.20 -5.46 -13.94
N ASP A 107 1.33 -6.06 -14.74
CA ASP A 107 0.85 -7.44 -14.61
C ASP A 107 1.88 -8.49 -15.10
N ASN A 108 3.15 -8.26 -14.79
CA ASN A 108 4.26 -9.13 -15.15
C ASN A 108 5.24 -9.26 -13.95
N PRO A 109 5.65 -10.48 -13.57
CA PRO A 109 6.52 -10.70 -12.43
C PRO A 109 7.91 -10.05 -12.57
N ASP A 110 8.45 -9.95 -13.78
CA ASP A 110 9.75 -9.31 -14.02
C ASP A 110 9.70 -7.80 -13.83
N VAL A 111 8.56 -7.18 -14.14
CA VAL A 111 8.33 -5.74 -13.87
C VAL A 111 8.40 -5.47 -12.37
N TRP A 112 7.70 -6.27 -11.56
CA TRP A 112 7.73 -6.14 -10.09
C TRP A 112 9.10 -6.44 -9.51
N ALA A 113 9.75 -7.53 -9.93
CA ALA A 113 11.07 -7.88 -9.44
C ALA A 113 12.11 -6.80 -9.76
N LYS A 114 12.09 -6.23 -10.97
CA LYS A 114 12.97 -5.11 -11.34
C LYS A 114 12.64 -3.86 -10.54
N MET A 115 11.35 -3.53 -10.40
CA MET A 115 10.91 -2.36 -9.65
C MET A 115 11.34 -2.42 -8.18
N TRP A 116 11.14 -3.54 -7.49
CA TRP A 116 11.57 -3.69 -6.10
C TRP A 116 13.09 -3.65 -5.94
N LYS A 117 13.86 -4.21 -6.88
CA LYS A 117 15.32 -4.13 -6.87
C LYS A 117 15.80 -2.68 -7.00
N GLU A 118 15.24 -1.91 -7.93
CA GLU A 118 15.59 -0.48 -8.08
C GLU A 118 15.17 0.34 -6.86
N GLN A 119 14.02 0.04 -6.26
CA GLN A 119 13.60 0.70 -5.02
C GLN A 119 14.58 0.47 -3.88
N VAL A 120 14.99 -0.78 -3.66
CA VAL A 120 16.00 -1.12 -2.64
C VAL A 120 17.34 -0.47 -2.95
N LYS A 121 17.78 -0.47 -4.20
CA LYS A 121 19.03 0.16 -4.65
C LYS A 121 19.07 1.66 -4.34
N GLN A 122 17.94 2.35 -4.44
CA GLN A 122 17.82 3.78 -4.11
C GLN A 122 17.56 4.04 -2.61
N GLY A 123 17.58 3.00 -1.77
CA GLY A 123 17.39 3.11 -0.32
C GLY A 123 15.93 3.27 0.12
N MET A 124 14.98 2.88 -0.73
CA MET A 124 13.56 2.83 -0.41
C MET A 124 13.15 1.42 0.07
N ILE A 125 12.04 1.35 0.82
CA ILE A 125 11.53 0.10 1.40
C ILE A 125 10.26 -0.35 0.65
N PRO A 126 10.31 -1.45 -0.14
CA PRO A 126 9.11 -2.08 -0.68
C PRO A 126 8.10 -2.42 0.42
N TYR A 127 6.88 -1.87 0.33
CA TYR A 127 5.91 -1.95 1.42
C TYR A 127 4.61 -2.67 1.05
N TYR A 128 3.92 -2.25 -0.01
CA TYR A 128 2.67 -2.90 -0.43
C TYR A 128 2.56 -3.13 -1.94
N MET A 129 2.11 -4.33 -2.31
CA MET A 129 1.45 -4.60 -3.58
C MET A 129 -0.06 -4.73 -3.31
N PHE A 130 -0.84 -3.83 -3.91
CA PHE A 130 -2.28 -3.79 -3.74
C PHE A 130 -3.00 -4.43 -4.92
N MET A 131 -4.14 -5.08 -4.66
CA MET A 131 -5.15 -5.30 -5.67
C MET A 131 -5.74 -3.94 -6.08
N ALA A 132 -6.01 -3.75 -7.38
CA ALA A 132 -6.70 -2.58 -7.86
C ALA A 132 -8.11 -2.54 -7.27
N ARG A 133 -8.49 -1.40 -6.66
CA ARG A 133 -9.84 -1.21 -6.13
C ARG A 133 -10.87 -1.28 -7.25
N ASP A 134 -12.06 -1.75 -6.89
CA ASP A 134 -13.23 -1.62 -7.73
C ASP A 134 -13.54 -0.13 -7.95
N THR A 135 -13.33 0.31 -9.19
CA THR A 135 -13.53 1.68 -9.69
C THR A 135 -14.01 1.55 -11.13
N GLY A 136 -14.55 2.63 -11.74
CA GLY A 136 -15.16 2.56 -13.08
C GLY A 136 -14.28 1.97 -14.20
N ALA A 137 -12.95 1.89 -14.03
CA ALA A 137 -12.02 1.29 -14.99
C ALA A 137 -11.57 -0.15 -14.64
N GLN A 138 -12.23 -0.83 -13.68
CA GLN A 138 -11.86 -2.16 -13.19
C GLN A 138 -11.84 -3.21 -14.31
N HIS A 139 -12.77 -3.13 -15.27
CA HIS A 139 -12.82 -4.05 -16.41
C HIS A 139 -11.54 -4.03 -17.28
N TYR A 140 -10.86 -2.88 -17.34
CA TYR A 140 -9.66 -2.70 -18.16
C TYR A 140 -8.37 -2.98 -17.37
N PHE A 141 -8.28 -2.49 -16.13
CA PHE A 141 -7.06 -2.59 -15.31
C PHE A 141 -7.07 -3.73 -14.29
N GLY A 142 -8.21 -4.41 -14.10
CA GLY A 142 -8.37 -5.49 -13.14
C GLY A 142 -7.50 -6.69 -13.47
N VAL A 143 -6.90 -7.27 -12.42
CA VAL A 143 -6.15 -8.53 -12.49
C VAL A 143 -6.80 -9.49 -11.50
N PRO A 144 -7.18 -10.71 -11.93
CA PRO A 144 -7.75 -11.69 -11.01
C PRO A 144 -6.85 -12.00 -9.83
N ILE A 145 -7.44 -12.25 -8.67
CA ILE A 145 -6.76 -12.50 -7.40
C ILE A 145 -5.71 -13.60 -7.53
N VAL A 146 -6.09 -14.73 -8.14
CA VAL A 146 -5.18 -15.87 -8.34
C VAL A 146 -4.00 -15.45 -9.20
N ARG A 147 -4.25 -14.72 -10.30
CA ARG A 147 -3.20 -14.25 -11.19
C ARG A 147 -2.27 -13.24 -10.52
N ALA A 148 -2.82 -12.33 -9.72
CA ALA A 148 -2.03 -11.36 -8.96
C ALA A 148 -1.11 -12.06 -7.95
N TRP A 149 -1.59 -13.12 -7.30
CA TRP A 149 -0.78 -13.94 -6.39
C TRP A 149 0.35 -14.67 -7.13
N GLU A 150 0.09 -15.26 -8.30
CA GLU A 150 1.12 -15.90 -9.13
C GLU A 150 2.22 -14.89 -9.48
N ILE A 151 1.83 -13.71 -9.98
CA ILE A 151 2.77 -12.62 -10.34
C ILE A 151 3.60 -12.20 -9.12
N PHE A 152 2.96 -12.01 -7.96
CA PHE A 152 3.67 -11.67 -6.72
C PHE A 152 4.66 -12.76 -6.34
N ARG A 153 4.23 -14.03 -6.31
CA ARG A 153 5.08 -15.17 -5.93
C ARG A 153 6.29 -15.31 -6.85
N GLU A 154 6.09 -15.24 -8.16
CA GLU A 154 7.17 -15.32 -9.14
C GLU A 154 8.15 -14.13 -9.03
N ALA A 155 7.65 -12.91 -8.80
CA ALA A 155 8.50 -11.75 -8.54
C ALA A 155 9.29 -11.90 -7.23
N TYR A 156 8.65 -12.38 -6.17
CA TYR A 156 9.21 -12.53 -4.83
C TYR A 156 10.36 -13.55 -4.78
N GLN A 157 10.31 -14.59 -5.63
CA GLN A 157 11.39 -15.55 -5.84
C GLN A 157 12.65 -14.92 -6.44
N LYS A 158 12.50 -13.86 -7.24
CA LYS A 158 13.59 -13.22 -8.01
C LYS A 158 14.32 -12.10 -7.25
N VAL A 159 13.94 -11.80 -6.01
CA VAL A 159 14.48 -10.68 -5.21
C VAL A 159 15.13 -11.13 -3.89
N SER A 160 16.01 -10.27 -3.35
CA SER A 160 16.69 -10.51 -2.07
C SER A 160 15.78 -10.27 -0.87
N GLY A 161 16.22 -10.70 0.32
CA GLY A 161 15.50 -10.48 1.58
C GLY A 161 15.13 -9.03 1.87
N LEU A 162 15.94 -8.06 1.39
CA LEU A 162 15.67 -6.63 1.56
C LEU A 162 14.40 -6.18 0.82
N ALA A 163 14.12 -6.73 -0.35
CA ALA A 163 12.90 -6.44 -1.12
C ALA A 163 11.68 -7.21 -0.60
N ARG A 164 11.90 -8.30 0.13
CA ARG A 164 10.86 -9.19 0.68
C ARG A 164 10.11 -8.59 1.89
N THR A 165 10.37 -7.32 2.22
CA THR A 165 9.55 -6.54 3.17
C THR A 165 8.17 -6.20 2.61
N VAL A 166 8.00 -6.28 1.28
CA VAL A 166 6.71 -6.02 0.62
C VAL A 166 5.64 -7.00 1.08
N LYS A 167 4.46 -6.48 1.41
CA LYS A 167 3.28 -7.26 1.74
C LYS A 167 2.33 -7.26 0.55
N GLY A 168 1.85 -8.44 0.15
CA GLY A 168 0.81 -8.53 -0.86
C GLY A 168 0.74 -9.89 -1.57
N PRO A 169 -0.10 -9.99 -2.62
CA PRO A 169 -1.09 -8.98 -3.00
C PRO A 169 -2.11 -8.78 -1.87
N SER A 170 -2.57 -7.55 -1.68
CA SER A 170 -3.50 -7.22 -0.60
C SER A 170 -4.57 -6.25 -1.06
N MET A 171 -5.76 -6.35 -0.49
CA MET A 171 -6.89 -5.48 -0.74
C MET A 171 -7.25 -4.73 0.53
N SER A 172 -7.59 -3.45 0.40
CA SER A 172 -8.12 -2.66 1.52
C SER A 172 -9.63 -2.60 1.37
N ALA A 173 -10.31 -3.56 1.99
CA ALA A 173 -11.76 -3.75 1.97
C ALA A 173 -12.41 -3.26 3.26
N THR A 174 -13.74 -3.26 3.31
CA THR A 174 -14.54 -2.85 4.48
C THR A 174 -14.15 -3.54 5.80
N PRO A 175 -13.94 -4.88 5.86
CA PRO A 175 -13.51 -5.54 7.10
C PRO A 175 -12.07 -5.21 7.50
N GLY A 176 -11.27 -4.69 6.57
CA GLY A 176 -9.86 -4.37 6.79
C GLY A 176 -8.99 -4.70 5.58
N LYS A 177 -7.69 -4.83 5.85
CA LYS A 177 -6.70 -5.16 4.83
C LYS A 177 -6.48 -6.66 4.77
N ILE A 178 -7.01 -7.28 3.73
CA ILE A 178 -6.90 -8.72 3.49
C ILE A 178 -5.72 -8.98 2.54
N ARG A 179 -4.88 -9.95 2.85
CA ARG A 179 -3.81 -10.43 1.98
C ARG A 179 -4.16 -11.81 1.45
N ILE A 180 -3.73 -12.07 0.22
CA ILE A 180 -3.80 -13.38 -0.41
C ILE A 180 -2.50 -14.12 -0.09
N LEU A 181 -2.61 -15.20 0.68
CA LEU A 181 -1.49 -16.08 1.02
C LEU A 181 -1.16 -17.02 -0.14
N GLY A 182 -2.19 -17.51 -0.83
CA GLY A 182 -2.04 -18.25 -2.07
C GLY A 182 -3.15 -19.23 -2.36
N VAL A 183 -2.87 -20.15 -3.28
CA VAL A 183 -3.76 -21.26 -3.61
C VAL A 183 -3.26 -22.52 -2.92
N SER A 184 -4.14 -23.18 -2.16
CA SER A 184 -3.89 -24.47 -1.53
C SER A 184 -4.78 -25.54 -2.16
N GLU A 185 -4.32 -26.79 -2.17
CA GLU A 185 -5.08 -27.93 -2.66
C GLU A 185 -5.32 -28.92 -1.52
N ILE A 186 -6.59 -29.22 -1.26
CA ILE A 186 -7.04 -30.13 -0.21
C ILE A 186 -7.94 -31.17 -0.88
N ASN A 187 -7.56 -32.45 -0.81
CA ASN A 187 -8.29 -33.57 -1.43
C ASN A 187 -8.64 -33.34 -2.92
N GLY A 188 -7.69 -32.82 -3.70
CA GLY A 188 -7.87 -32.56 -5.13
C GLY A 188 -8.71 -31.32 -5.47
N LYS A 189 -9.15 -30.55 -4.47
CA LYS A 189 -9.88 -29.28 -4.65
C LYS A 189 -9.00 -28.09 -4.28
N LYS A 190 -9.02 -27.07 -5.13
CA LYS A 190 -8.30 -25.82 -4.91
C LYS A 190 -9.10 -24.87 -4.03
N TYR A 191 -8.39 -24.11 -3.22
CA TYR A 191 -8.92 -23.07 -2.33
C TYR A 191 -8.00 -21.86 -2.34
N ILE A 192 -8.57 -20.67 -2.21
CA ILE A 192 -7.80 -19.44 -2.00
C ILE A 192 -7.65 -19.24 -0.49
N VAL A 193 -6.41 -19.10 -0.03
CA VAL A 193 -6.08 -18.87 1.39
C VAL A 193 -5.78 -17.39 1.58
N LEU A 194 -6.42 -16.79 2.59
CA LEU A 194 -6.32 -15.37 2.89
C LEU A 194 -6.03 -15.16 4.39
N ASP A 195 -5.52 -13.98 4.73
CA ASP A 195 -5.42 -13.51 6.12
C ASP A 195 -5.62 -12.00 6.22
N PHE A 196 -5.87 -11.49 7.43
CA PHE A 196 -5.90 -10.06 7.67
C PHE A 196 -4.51 -9.55 8.03
N LEU A 197 -4.03 -8.55 7.28
CA LEU A 197 -2.90 -7.71 7.67
C LEU A 197 -3.31 -6.62 8.67
N GLN A 198 -4.59 -6.28 8.69
CA GLN A 198 -5.24 -5.34 9.60
C GLN A 198 -6.74 -5.61 9.54
N GLY A 199 -7.41 -5.82 10.67
CA GLY A 199 -8.86 -5.95 10.76
C GLY A 199 -9.50 -4.77 11.50
N ARG A 200 -10.82 -4.61 11.39
CA ARG A 200 -11.61 -3.75 12.31
C ARG A 200 -11.55 -4.29 13.74
N ASN A 201 -11.69 -5.61 13.91
CA ASN A 201 -11.25 -6.29 15.13
C ASN A 201 -9.77 -6.71 14.99
N PRO A 202 -8.89 -6.32 15.92
CA PRO A 202 -7.50 -6.79 15.98
C PRO A 202 -7.34 -8.31 16.02
N ASP A 203 -8.28 -9.06 16.61
CA ASP A 203 -8.22 -10.52 16.74
C ASP A 203 -8.35 -11.27 15.41
N TRP A 204 -8.79 -10.59 14.34
CA TRP A 204 -8.82 -11.16 13.00
C TRP A 204 -7.43 -11.24 12.36
N VAL A 205 -6.47 -10.44 12.84
CA VAL A 205 -5.15 -10.27 12.20
C VAL A 205 -4.37 -11.58 12.23
N GLY A 206 -3.86 -11.97 11.05
CA GLY A 206 -3.04 -13.17 10.88
C GLY A 206 -3.80 -14.50 10.95
N LYS A 207 -5.10 -14.51 11.25
CA LYS A 207 -5.93 -15.72 11.23
C LYS A 207 -6.19 -16.14 9.78
N PRO A 208 -5.71 -17.32 9.34
CA PRO A 208 -5.95 -17.79 7.99
C PRO A 208 -7.40 -18.21 7.81
N PHE A 209 -7.96 -17.94 6.62
CA PHE A 209 -9.28 -18.42 6.23
C PHE A 209 -9.30 -18.79 4.75
N PHE A 210 -10.30 -19.57 4.35
CA PHE A 210 -10.37 -20.22 3.05
C PHE A 210 -11.60 -19.76 2.27
N ALA A 211 -11.38 -19.39 1.02
CA ALA A 211 -12.42 -19.17 0.02
C ALA A 211 -12.40 -20.28 -1.03
N GLN A 212 -13.57 -20.52 -1.63
CA GLN A 212 -13.70 -21.35 -2.82
C GLN A 212 -12.81 -20.78 -3.93
N TYR A 213 -12.19 -21.67 -4.71
CA TYR A 213 -11.37 -21.24 -5.83
C TYR A 213 -12.24 -20.59 -6.91
N ASN A 214 -11.92 -19.34 -7.23
CA ASN A 214 -12.49 -18.60 -8.35
C ASN A 214 -11.34 -17.97 -9.15
N GLN A 215 -11.13 -18.44 -10.38
CA GLN A 215 -10.04 -17.97 -11.24
C GLN A 215 -10.25 -16.53 -11.73
N ASN A 216 -11.50 -16.05 -11.74
CA ASN A 216 -11.89 -14.77 -12.31
C ASN A 216 -12.13 -13.69 -11.26
N ALA A 217 -12.21 -14.05 -9.97
CA ALA A 217 -12.48 -13.11 -8.89
C ALA A 217 -11.47 -11.95 -8.89
N LEU A 218 -11.96 -10.72 -8.96
CA LEU A 218 -11.11 -9.52 -8.88
C LEU A 218 -11.02 -9.01 -7.43
N TRP A 219 -12.06 -9.24 -6.63
CA TRP A 219 -12.17 -8.71 -5.26
C TRP A 219 -12.79 -9.71 -4.26
N ILE A 220 -12.83 -9.38 -2.96
CA ILE A 220 -13.24 -10.29 -1.87
C ILE A 220 -14.73 -10.64 -1.91
N ASP A 221 -15.58 -9.72 -2.35
CA ASP A 221 -17.02 -9.90 -2.49
C ASP A 221 -17.41 -10.88 -3.61
N GLU A 222 -16.51 -11.14 -4.54
CA GLU A 222 -16.66 -12.19 -5.57
C GLU A 222 -16.21 -13.59 -5.08
N LEU A 223 -15.70 -13.68 -3.85
CA LEU A 223 -15.29 -14.94 -3.22
C LEU A 223 -16.38 -15.47 -2.30
N LYS A 224 -16.44 -16.80 -2.19
CA LYS A 224 -17.36 -17.51 -1.27
C LYS A 224 -16.58 -18.28 -0.22
N PRO A 225 -17.07 -18.42 1.02
CA PRO A 225 -16.41 -19.24 2.03
C PRO A 225 -16.30 -20.71 1.59
N ALA A 226 -15.18 -21.35 1.94
CA ALA A 226 -14.88 -22.71 1.49
C ALA A 226 -15.57 -23.82 2.29
N PHE A 227 -15.79 -23.60 3.59
CA PHE A 227 -16.18 -24.63 4.56
C PHE A 227 -17.33 -24.22 5.48
N SER A 228 -18.00 -23.13 5.14
CA SER A 228 -19.07 -22.51 5.92
C SER A 228 -19.97 -21.68 4.99
N ASP A 229 -21.09 -21.19 5.52
CA ASP A 229 -21.99 -20.30 4.78
C ASP A 229 -21.49 -18.84 4.76
N LYS A 230 -20.76 -18.43 5.81
CA LYS A 230 -20.19 -17.11 6.00
C LYS A 230 -18.69 -17.15 6.28
N PHE A 231 -17.96 -16.09 5.94
CA PHE A 231 -16.60 -15.93 6.45
C PHE A 231 -16.64 -15.63 7.96
N PHE A 232 -15.61 -16.04 8.69
CA PHE A 232 -15.59 -15.97 10.16
C PHE A 232 -15.78 -14.56 10.75
N TYR A 233 -15.60 -13.51 9.96
CA TYR A 233 -15.65 -12.11 10.38
C TYR A 233 -16.96 -11.41 9.99
N GLU A 234 -17.84 -12.06 9.22
CA GLU A 234 -19.00 -11.38 8.61
C GLU A 234 -20.05 -10.97 9.64
N ASP A 235 -20.44 -11.86 10.55
CA ASP A 235 -21.45 -11.55 11.57
C ASP A 235 -21.01 -10.38 12.46
N GLU A 236 -19.77 -10.43 12.95
CA GLU A 236 -19.20 -9.36 13.78
C GLU A 236 -19.03 -8.05 13.00
N LEU A 237 -18.68 -8.11 11.70
CA LEU A 237 -18.62 -6.93 10.85
C LEU A 237 -20.00 -6.29 10.67
N GLU A 238 -21.04 -7.10 10.44
CA GLU A 238 -22.42 -6.64 10.28
C GLU A 238 -22.89 -5.88 11.54
N GLU A 239 -22.59 -6.42 12.73
CA GLU A 239 -22.88 -5.78 14.02
C GLU A 239 -22.17 -4.42 14.16
N MET A 240 -20.85 -4.36 13.89
CA MET A 240 -20.09 -3.11 13.95
C MET A 240 -20.63 -2.03 13.01
N LEU A 241 -21.01 -2.41 11.78
CA LEU A 241 -21.56 -1.48 10.80
C LEU A 241 -22.98 -1.01 11.18
N TYR A 242 -23.77 -1.87 11.84
CA TYR A 242 -25.07 -1.49 12.37
C TYR A 242 -24.94 -0.44 13.48
N GLU A 243 -24.02 -0.64 14.42
CA GLU A 243 -23.74 0.31 15.51
C GLU A 243 -23.23 1.66 14.99
N GLU A 244 -22.26 1.67 14.07
CA GLU A 244 -21.74 2.90 13.44
C GLU A 244 -22.86 3.72 12.78
N ASN A 245 -23.75 3.05 12.04
CA ASN A 245 -24.89 3.70 11.37
C ASN A 245 -25.97 4.19 12.35
N SER A 246 -26.09 3.54 13.51
CA SER A 246 -27.04 3.94 14.56
C SER A 246 -26.56 5.20 15.28
N LEU A 247 -25.25 5.31 15.53
CA LEU A 247 -24.62 6.48 16.14
C LEU A 247 -24.65 7.72 15.24
N LEU A 248 -24.56 7.55 13.93
CA LEU A 248 -24.63 8.66 12.95
C LEU A 248 -26.04 9.24 12.75
N LYS A 249 -27.08 8.60 13.29
CA LYS A 249 -28.48 9.07 13.23
C LYS A 249 -28.91 9.89 14.45
N ILE A 250 -28.02 10.10 15.41
CA ILE A 250 -28.21 10.94 16.62
C ILE A 250 -27.44 12.24 16.42
#